data_AF-A0A0F9HEY7-F1
#
_entry.id   AF-A0A0F9HEY7-F1
#
_cell.length_a   1.000
_cell.length_b   1.000
_cell.length_c   1.000
_cell.angle_alpha   90.00
_cell.angle_beta   90.00
_cell.angle_gamma   90.00
#
_symmetry.space_group_name_H-M   'P 1'
#
loop_
_entity.id
_entity.type
_entity.pdbx_description
1 polymer ?
#
loop_
_entity_poly.entity_id
_entity_poly.type
_entity_poly.pdbx_seq_one_letter_code
_entity_poly.pdbx_strand_id
1 'polypeptide(L)' 'MQFKDINIDANLKFHDISSEEWREYEFDGAKIIRIEKPIALNISKTGGHRLVDSAGISHYVPRGWKHLSWKADPQFVL' A
#
# COMPACT_ATOMS: atom_id res chain seq x y z
N MET A 1 10.06 8.38 5.81
CA MET A 1 10.59 8.01 4.48
C MET A 1 9.70 8.63 3.40
N GLN A 2 10.25 9.01 2.24
CA GLN A 2 9.51 9.51 1.08
C GLN A 2 9.57 8.49 -0.07
N PHE A 3 8.63 8.55 -1.03
CA PHE A 3 8.58 7.63 -2.17
C PHE A 3 9.89 7.59 -2.97
N LYS A 4 10.53 8.76 -3.16
CA LYS A 4 11.82 8.87 -3.87
C LYS A 4 12.97 8.12 -3.19
N ASP A 5 12.84 7.79 -1.90
CA ASP A 5 13.87 7.10 -1.12
C ASP A 5 13.77 5.57 -1.28
N ILE A 6 12.77 5.07 -2.01
CA ILE A 6 12.47 3.65 -2.14
C ILE A 6 13.47 2.98 -3.08
N ASN A 7 14.35 2.17 -2.49
CA ASN A 7 15.29 1.31 -3.21
C ASN A 7 15.31 -0.10 -2.57
N ILE A 8 14.15 -0.74 -2.51
CA ILE A 8 13.97 -2.01 -1.79
C ILE A 8 14.18 -3.23 -2.70
N ASP A 9 13.89 -3.11 -4.00
CA ASP A 9 14.18 -4.15 -5.01
C ASP A 9 14.17 -3.51 -6.41
N ALA A 10 15.29 -3.58 -7.13
CA ALA A 10 15.45 -3.02 -8.46
C ALA A 10 14.54 -3.68 -9.53
N ASN A 11 14.02 -4.88 -9.26
CA ASN A 11 13.14 -5.59 -10.18
C ASN A 11 11.66 -5.27 -9.99
N LEU A 12 11.31 -4.54 -8.93
CA LEU A 12 9.94 -4.17 -8.63
C LEU A 12 9.66 -2.74 -9.05
N LYS A 13 8.66 -2.57 -9.92
CA LYS A 13 8.14 -1.25 -10.28
C LYS A 13 7.19 -0.78 -9.20
N PHE A 14 7.58 0.23 -8.42
CA PHE A 14 6.72 0.87 -7.44
C PHE A 14 6.00 2.08 -8.03
N HIS A 15 4.79 2.33 -7.52
CA HIS A 15 3.95 3.48 -7.79
C HIS A 15 3.89 4.34 -6.53
N ASP A 16 3.93 5.66 -6.70
CA ASP A 16 3.75 6.61 -5.62
C ASP A 16 2.28 6.62 -5.19
N ILE A 17 2.05 6.31 -3.92
CA ILE A 17 0.74 6.38 -3.28
C ILE A 17 0.81 7.18 -1.98
N SER A 18 1.81 8.04 -1.84
CA SER A 18 2.04 8.85 -0.62
C SER A 18 0.94 9.87 -0.30
N SER A 19 -0.03 10.04 -1.21
CA SER A 19 -1.27 10.77 -0.96
C SER A 19 -2.33 9.98 -0.19
N GLU A 20 -2.07 8.73 0.19
CA GLU A 20 -2.97 7.92 1.02
C GLU A 20 -2.67 8.11 2.52
N GLU A 21 -3.69 8.51 3.30
CA GLU A 21 -3.64 8.51 4.76
C GLU A 21 -3.54 7.06 5.27
N TRP A 22 -4.34 6.17 4.68
CA TRP A 22 -4.34 4.74 4.97
C TRP A 22 -4.93 3.93 3.82
N ARG A 23 -4.61 2.64 3.82
CA ARG A 23 -5.21 1.63 2.94
C ARG A 23 -5.64 0.40 3.72
N GLU A 24 -6.81 -0.14 3.40
CA GLU A 24 -7.39 -1.30 4.05
C GLU A 24 -7.68 -2.42 3.05
N TYR A 25 -7.44 -3.64 3.49
CA TYR A 25 -7.76 -4.87 2.78
C TYR A 25 -8.71 -5.71 3.64
N GLU A 26 -9.91 -5.93 3.14
CA GLU A 26 -10.91 -6.77 3.81
C GLU A 26 -10.83 -8.19 3.25
N PHE A 27 -10.66 -9.17 4.13
CA PHE A 27 -10.72 -10.59 3.80
C PHE A 27 -11.97 -11.23 4.40
N ASP A 28 -12.24 -12.47 3.99
CA ASP A 28 -13.30 -13.26 4.59
C ASP A 28 -13.23 -13.33 6.12
N GLY A 29 -14.40 -13.29 6.77
CA GLY A 29 -14.50 -13.36 8.23
C GLY A 29 -14.18 -12.04 8.96
N ALA A 30 -14.42 -10.89 8.31
CA ALA A 30 -14.22 -9.54 8.87
C ALA A 30 -12.78 -9.20 9.28
N LYS A 31 -11.79 -9.91 8.73
CA LYS A 31 -10.38 -9.57 8.95
C LYS A 31 -9.99 -8.38 8.07
N ILE A 32 -9.72 -7.24 8.70
CA ILE A 32 -9.21 -6.05 8.03
C ILE A 32 -7.71 -5.92 8.29
N ILE A 33 -6.93 -5.78 7.23
CA ILE A 33 -5.52 -5.40 7.30
C ILE A 33 -5.41 -3.94 6.90
N ARG A 34 -5.03 -3.10 7.85
CA ARG A 34 -4.86 -1.66 7.64
C ARG A 34 -3.38 -1.30 7.64
N ILE A 35 -2.98 -0.52 6.65
CA ILE A 35 -1.62 0.01 6.52
C ILE A 35 -1.72 1.54 6.55
N GLU A 36 -1.07 2.13 7.55
CA GLU A 36 -1.05 3.58 7.77
C GLU A 36 0.06 4.23 6.95
N LYS A 37 -0.24 5.40 6.36
CA LYS A 37 0.69 6.22 5.59
C LYS A 37 1.52 5.41 4.58
N PRO A 38 0.89 4.62 3.70
CA PRO A 38 1.62 3.92 2.65
C PRO A 38 2.20 4.96 1.68
N ILE A 39 3.45 4.77 1.26
CA ILE A 39 4.17 5.69 0.37
C ILE A 39 4.47 5.07 -0.99
N ALA A 40 4.55 3.75 -1.07
CA ALA A 40 4.88 3.04 -2.30
C ALA A 40 4.03 1.78 -2.45
N LEU A 41 3.59 1.48 -3.67
CA LEU A 41 2.85 0.28 -4.02
C LEU A 41 3.49 -0.43 -5.21
N ASN A 42 3.77 -1.72 -5.06
CA ASN A 42 4.01 -2.64 -6.17
C ASN A 42 2.89 -3.68 -6.20
N ILE A 43 2.42 -4.03 -7.40
CA ILE A 43 1.44 -5.10 -7.61
C ILE A 43 2.15 -6.27 -8.29
N SER A 44 2.09 -7.45 -7.69
CA SER A 44 2.69 -8.66 -8.26
C SER A 44 1.90 -9.13 -9.50
N LYS A 45 2.53 -9.96 -10.33
CA LYS A 45 1.86 -10.59 -11.50
C LYS A 45 0.62 -11.42 -11.10
N THR A 46 0.55 -11.87 -9.85
CA THR A 46 -0.55 -12.67 -9.30
C THR A 46 -1.63 -11.83 -8.60
N GLY A 47 -1.48 -10.50 -8.57
CA GLY A 47 -2.43 -9.57 -7.95
C GLY A 47 -2.23 -9.33 -6.46
N GLY A 48 -1.11 -9.76 -5.87
CA GLY A 48 -0.74 -9.41 -4.50
C GLY A 48 -0.16 -7.99 -4.44
N HIS A 49 -0.39 -7.27 -3.35
CA HIS A 49 0.12 -5.91 -3.16
C HIS A 49 1.31 -5.93 -2.20
N ARG A 50 2.41 -5.29 -2.59
CA ARG A 50 3.51 -4.95 -1.71
C ARG A 50 3.48 -3.45 -1.46
N LEU A 51 3.33 -3.06 -0.20
CA LEU A 51 3.36 -1.66 0.21
C LEU A 51 4.62 -1.38 1.00
N VAL A 52 5.06 -0.14 0.94
CA VAL A 52 6.05 0.40 1.88
C VAL A 52 5.39 1.57 2.58
N ASP A 53 5.44 1.60 3.90
CA ASP A 53 4.92 2.72 4.68
C ASP A 53 5.98 3.79 4.96
N SER A 54 5.53 4.92 5.51
CA SER A 54 6.41 6.04 5.86
C SER A 54 7.47 5.70 6.92
N ALA A 55 7.30 4.62 7.68
CA ALA A 55 8.29 4.09 8.62
C ALA A 55 9.32 3.15 7.94
N GLY A 56 9.15 2.88 6.65
CA GLY A 56 10.02 2.01 5.86
C GLY A 56 9.70 0.52 6.00
N ILE A 57 8.56 0.15 6.59
CA ILE A 57 8.14 -1.24 6.72
C ILE A 57 7.53 -1.69 5.39
N SER A 58 7.99 -2.84 4.88
CA SER A 58 7.40 -3.46 3.70
C SER A 58 6.33 -4.48 4.11
N HIS A 59 5.09 -4.23 3.68
CA HIS A 59 3.94 -5.08 3.91
C HIS A 59 3.63 -5.87 2.65
N TYR A 60 3.48 -7.19 2.76
CA TYR A 60 2.97 -8.01 1.65
C TYR A 60 1.55 -8.49 1.96
N VAL A 61 0.59 -8.04 1.16
CA VAL A 61 -0.80 -8.46 1.21
C VAL A 61 -1.10 -9.37 0.02
N PRO A 62 -1.34 -10.68 0.24
CA PRO A 62 -1.64 -11.59 -0.86
C PRO A 62 -3.00 -11.28 -1.50
N ARG A 63 -3.23 -11.81 -2.70
CA ARG A 63 -4.56 -11.81 -3.33
C ARG A 63 -5.59 -12.52 -2.44
N GLY A 64 -6.87 -12.25 -2.66
CA GLY A 64 -7.99 -12.89 -1.94
C GLY A 64 -8.73 -11.97 -0.98
N TRP A 65 -8.35 -10.70 -0.90
CA TRP A 65 -9.19 -9.67 -0.31
C TRP A 65 -10.46 -9.49 -1.14
N LYS A 66 -11.58 -9.25 -0.45
CA LYS A 66 -12.91 -9.01 -1.02
C LYS A 66 -13.15 -7.54 -1.30
N HIS A 67 -12.58 -6.68 -0.47
CA HIS A 67 -12.69 -5.24 -0.61
C HIS A 67 -11.33 -4.59 -0.39
N LEU A 68 -11.06 -3.55 -1.16
CA LEU A 68 -9.89 -2.69 -1.03
C LEU A 68 -10.40 -1.25 -0.99
N SER A 69 -10.11 -0.58 0.11
CA SER A 69 -10.44 0.83 0.31
C SER A 69 -9.19 1.59 0.73
N TRP A 70 -9.15 2.88 0.44
CA TRP A 70 -8.14 3.79 0.95
C TRP A 70 -8.77 5.13 1.24
N LYS A 71 -8.17 5.87 2.16
CA LYS A 71 -8.49 7.27 2.39
C LYS A 71 -7.34 8.10 1.86
N ALA A 72 -7.64 9.00 0.94
CA ALA A 72 -6.69 10.03 0.55
C ALA A 72 -6.46 10.98 1.72
N ASP A 73 -5.22 11.40 1.92
CA ASP A 73 -4.87 12.48 2.83
C ASP A 73 -5.59 13.76 2.34
N PRO A 74 -6.36 14.43 3.21
CA PRO A 74 -7.13 15.63 2.85
C PRO A 74 -6.31 16.73 2.17
N GLN A 75 -4.99 16.78 2.40
CA GLN A 75 -4.10 17.74 1.74
C GLN A 75 -3.96 17.51 0.23
N PHE A 76 -4.38 16.34 -0.27
CA PHE A 76 -4.29 15.92 -1.67
C PHE A 76 -5.66 15.72 -2.33
N VAL A 77 -6.75 16.12 -1.67
CA VAL A 77 -8.12 16.08 -2.21
C VAL A 77 -8.60 17.51 -2.41
N LEU A 78 -8.42 18.03 -3.63
CA LEU A 78 -8.98 19.30 -4.12
C LEU A 78 -9.90 19.02 -5.31
#